data_AF-A0A154VWG7-F1
#
_entry.id   AF-A0A154VWG7-F1
#
_cell.length_a   1.000
_cell.length_b   1.000
_cell.length_c   1.000
_cell.angle_alpha   90.00
_cell.angle_beta   90.00
_cell.angle_gamma   90.00
#
_symmetry.space_group_name_H-M   'P 1'
#
loop_
_entity.id
_entity.type
_entity.pdbx_description
1 polymer ?
#
loop_
_entity_poly.entity_id
_entity_poly.type
_entity_poly.pdbx_seq_one_letter_code
_entity_poly.pdbx_strand_id
1 'polypeptide(L)'
;MNYGTNKHYANEYGMELNEYFKHHFNYEELAGWYTMQVLKYLVRAGKKEGESYDKDRNKALDYAGELANLSNENKLTEYTADDIMSFAQDIADDFKQWKGEE
;
A
#
# COMPACT_ATOMS: atom_id res chain seq x y z
N MET A 1 -9.25 2.77 0.20
CA MET A 1 -9.36 1.29 0.10
C MET A 1 -10.75 0.84 -0.31
N ASN A 2 -10.90 -0.25 -1.09
CA ASN A 2 -12.22 -0.84 -1.38
C ASN A 2 -12.72 -1.75 -0.24
N TYR A 3 -13.43 -1.17 0.72
CA TYR A 3 -13.99 -1.85 1.90
C TYR A 3 -15.16 -2.81 1.60
N GLY A 4 -15.75 -2.75 0.41
CA GLY A 4 -16.83 -3.66 0.00
C GLY A 4 -16.36 -5.10 -0.22
N THR A 5 -15.08 -5.28 -0.58
CA THR A 5 -14.50 -6.58 -0.93
C THR A 5 -13.37 -7.05 -0.01
N ASN A 6 -12.91 -6.19 0.92
CA ASN A 6 -11.70 -6.43 1.70
C ASN A 6 -11.93 -6.72 3.19
N LYS A 7 -13.05 -7.39 3.52
CA LYS A 7 -13.47 -7.70 4.91
C LYS A 7 -12.61 -8.73 5.63
N HIS A 8 -11.51 -9.17 5.03
CA HIS A 8 -10.61 -10.15 5.64
C HIS A 8 -9.87 -9.61 6.87
N TYR A 9 -9.85 -8.29 7.04
CA TYR A 9 -9.15 -7.60 8.13
C TYR A 9 -10.11 -6.91 9.10
N ALA A 10 -11.42 -7.16 8.97
CA ALA A 10 -12.40 -6.70 9.93
C ALA A 10 -12.31 -7.52 11.23
N ASN A 11 -12.37 -6.86 12.39
CA ASN A 11 -12.49 -7.53 13.68
C ASN A 11 -13.92 -8.06 13.92
N GLU A 12 -14.17 -8.69 15.08
CA GLU A 12 -15.48 -9.26 15.44
C GLU A 12 -16.64 -8.23 15.47
N TYR A 13 -16.32 -6.93 15.52
CA TYR A 13 -17.26 -5.81 15.50
C TYR A 13 -17.42 -5.18 14.10
N GLY A 14 -16.75 -5.72 13.07
CA GLY A 14 -16.78 -5.17 11.72
C GLY A 14 -15.87 -3.96 11.50
N MET A 15 -14.98 -3.63 12.44
CA MET A 15 -14.01 -2.54 12.30
C MET A 15 -12.79 -3.03 11.54
N GLU A 16 -12.41 -2.30 10.51
CA GLU A 16 -11.23 -2.61 9.69
C GLU A 16 -9.93 -2.27 10.41
N LEU A 17 -8.93 -3.16 10.27
CA LEU A 17 -7.59 -2.95 10.85
C LEU A 17 -6.97 -1.60 10.44
N ASN A 18 -7.24 -1.15 9.21
CA ASN A 18 -6.75 0.14 8.72
C ASN A 18 -7.26 1.32 9.55
N GLU A 19 -8.54 1.28 9.92
CA GLU A 19 -9.15 2.32 10.75
C GLU A 19 -8.57 2.29 12.17
N TYR A 20 -8.34 1.09 12.71
CA TYR A 20 -7.62 0.96 13.98
C TYR A 20 -6.25 1.63 13.94
N PHE A 21 -5.44 1.40 12.89
CA PHE A 21 -4.13 2.02 12.76
C PHE A 21 -4.20 3.55 12.70
N LYS A 22 -5.14 4.12 11.93
CA LYS A 22 -5.34 5.58 11.83
C LYS A 22 -5.61 6.25 13.19
N HIS A 23 -6.18 5.52 14.15
CA HIS A 23 -6.45 6.03 15.49
C HIS A 23 -5.29 5.87 16.48
N HIS A 24 -4.34 4.98 16.22
CA HIS A 24 -3.34 4.57 17.21
C HIS A 24 -1.89 4.86 16.80
N PHE A 25 -1.61 4.97 15.50
CA PHE A 25 -0.25 5.18 14.99
C PHE A 25 -0.03 6.61 14.54
N ASN A 26 1.21 7.06 14.67
CA ASN A 26 1.61 8.39 14.21
C ASN A 26 1.83 8.42 12.68
N TYR A 27 2.12 9.61 12.16
CA TYR A 27 2.33 9.81 10.73
C TYR A 27 3.41 8.89 10.13
N GLU A 28 4.59 8.80 10.77
CA GLU A 28 5.73 8.05 10.25
C GLU A 28 5.43 6.55 10.23
N GLU A 29 4.78 6.04 11.28
CA GLU A 29 4.36 4.64 11.38
C GLU A 29 3.33 4.28 10.30
N LEU A 30 2.32 5.14 10.08
CA LEU A 30 1.32 4.94 9.04
C LEU A 30 1.91 5.07 7.64
N ALA A 31 2.76 6.07 7.41
CA ALA A 31 3.42 6.27 6.13
C ALA A 31 4.32 5.09 5.77
N GLY A 32 5.09 4.59 6.74
CA GLY A 32 5.90 3.39 6.60
C GLY A 32 5.05 2.15 6.32
N TRP A 33 3.95 1.97 7.06
CA TRP A 33 3.01 0.87 6.83
C TRP A 33 2.47 0.87 5.40
N TYR A 34 1.90 1.99 4.94
CA TYR A 34 1.34 2.08 3.60
C TYR A 34 2.39 1.87 2.51
N THR A 35 3.57 2.48 2.65
CA THR A 35 4.68 2.29 1.70
C THR A 35 5.05 0.81 1.56
N MET A 36 5.20 0.10 2.68
CA MET A 36 5.48 -1.34 2.66
C MET A 36 4.36 -2.16 2.00
N GLN A 37 3.09 -1.78 2.20
CA GLN A 37 1.99 -2.47 1.54
C GLN A 37 2.02 -2.26 0.02
N VAL A 38 2.24 -1.03 -0.45
CA VAL A 38 2.36 -0.73 -1.89
C VAL A 38 3.46 -1.59 -2.51
N LEU A 39 4.67 -1.58 -1.95
CA LEU A 39 5.80 -2.37 -2.44
C LEU A 39 5.52 -3.87 -2.43
N LYS A 40 4.98 -4.40 -1.32
CA LYS A 40 4.65 -5.83 -1.20
C LYS A 40 3.72 -6.29 -2.33
N TYR A 41 2.65 -5.54 -2.60
CA TYR A 41 1.68 -5.93 -3.61
C TYR A 41 2.21 -5.74 -5.03
N LEU A 42 3.01 -4.70 -5.31
CA LEU A 42 3.69 -4.55 -6.59
C LEU A 42 4.66 -5.71 -6.86
N VAL A 43 5.48 -6.08 -5.88
CA VAL A 43 6.44 -7.19 -6.00
C VAL A 43 5.72 -8.53 -6.16
N ARG A 44 4.53 -8.70 -5.57
CA ARG A 44 3.76 -9.96 -5.62
C ARG A 44 2.93 -10.13 -6.89
N ALA A 45 2.52 -9.03 -7.53
CA ALA A 45 1.59 -9.07 -8.65
C ALA A 45 2.04 -10.03 -9.77
N GLY A 46 1.16 -10.95 -10.14
CA GLY A 46 1.43 -11.97 -11.16
C GLY A 46 2.34 -13.13 -10.73
N LYS A 47 2.78 -13.18 -9.47
CA LYS A 47 3.65 -14.26 -8.95
C LYS A 47 2.92 -15.26 -8.05
N LYS A 48 1.84 -14.85 -7.39
CA LYS A 48 1.09 -15.72 -6.48
C LYS A 48 0.09 -16.60 -7.25
N GLU A 49 0.24 -17.91 -7.14
CA GLU A 49 -0.66 -18.87 -7.77
C GLU A 49 -2.12 -18.63 -7.35
N GLY A 50 -3.03 -18.64 -8.32
CA GLY A 50 -4.46 -18.40 -8.09
C GLY A 50 -4.86 -16.94 -7.86
N GLU A 51 -3.94 -15.97 -7.94
CA GLU A 51 -4.25 -14.54 -7.88
C GLU A 51 -3.88 -13.81 -9.18
N SER A 52 -4.78 -12.97 -9.69
CA SER A 52 -4.52 -12.18 -10.88
C SER A 52 -3.55 -11.03 -10.58
N TYR A 53 -2.80 -10.61 -11.61
CA TYR A 53 -1.97 -9.40 -11.56
C TYR A 53 -2.79 -8.18 -11.10
N ASP A 54 -3.97 -7.97 -11.70
CA ASP A 54 -4.83 -6.83 -11.38
C ASP A 54 -5.31 -6.82 -9.93
N LYS A 55 -5.51 -7.99 -9.31
CA LYS A 55 -5.91 -8.08 -7.90
C LYS A 55 -4.86 -7.41 -7.01
N ASP A 56 -3.59 -7.74 -7.20
CA ASP A 56 -2.50 -7.19 -6.40
C ASP A 56 -2.18 -5.75 -6.79
N ARG A 57 -2.20 -5.41 -8.08
CA ARG A 57 -2.01 -4.03 -8.53
C ARG A 57 -3.08 -3.10 -7.94
N ASN A 58 -4.34 -3.53 -7.89
CA ASN A 58 -5.42 -2.76 -7.28
C ASN A 58 -5.26 -2.63 -5.76
N LYS A 59 -4.68 -3.64 -5.08
CA LYS A 59 -4.31 -3.51 -3.67
C LYS A 59 -3.20 -2.50 -3.47
N ALA A 60 -2.17 -2.49 -4.31
CA ALA A 60 -1.12 -1.47 -4.27
C ALA A 60 -1.72 -0.07 -4.46
N LEU A 61 -2.60 0.11 -5.45
CA LEU A 61 -3.28 1.38 -5.71
C LEU A 61 -4.15 1.84 -4.53
N ASP A 62 -4.88 0.91 -3.90
CA ASP A 62 -5.67 1.17 -2.70
C ASP A 62 -4.80 1.77 -1.57
N TYR A 63 -3.62 1.20 -1.31
CA TYR A 63 -2.70 1.70 -0.28
C TYR A 63 -1.96 2.97 -0.69
N ALA A 64 -1.65 3.14 -1.98
CA ALA A 64 -1.08 4.37 -2.51
C ALA A 64 -2.03 5.56 -2.30
N GLY A 65 -3.33 5.34 -2.48
CA GLY A 65 -4.35 6.34 -2.17
C GLY A 65 -4.42 6.71 -0.69
N GLU A 66 -4.32 5.75 0.22
CA GLU A 66 -4.27 6.04 1.67
C GLU A 66 -3.01 6.85 2.04
N LEU A 67 -1.86 6.52 1.45
CA LEU A 67 -0.61 7.26 1.67
C LEU A 67 -0.67 8.69 1.10
N ALA A 68 -1.21 8.86 -0.11
CA ALA A 68 -1.43 10.18 -0.70
C ALA A 68 -2.30 11.07 0.22
N ASN A 69 -3.44 10.53 0.67
CA ASN A 69 -4.33 11.25 1.59
C ASN A 69 -3.62 11.63 2.88
N LEU A 70 -2.89 10.68 3.50
CA LEU A 70 -2.14 10.93 4.73
C LEU A 70 -1.09 12.04 4.56
N SER A 71 -0.32 12.02 3.48
CA SER A 71 0.69 13.05 3.18
C SER A 71 0.07 14.42 2.94
N ASN A 72 -1.04 14.47 2.20
CA ASN A 72 -1.74 15.71 1.86
C ASN A 72 -2.42 16.33 3.10
N GLU A 73 -3.05 15.53 3.96
CA GLU A 73 -3.66 15.97 5.22
C GLU A 73 -2.63 16.58 6.18
N ASN A 74 -1.41 16.03 6.17
CA ASN A 74 -0.29 16.55 6.97
C ASN A 74 0.46 17.71 6.29
N LYS A 75 -0.06 18.23 5.15
CA LYS A 75 0.43 19.41 4.40
C LYS A 75 1.91 19.35 4.04
N LEU A 76 2.45 18.15 3.82
CA LEU A 76 3.86 17.99 3.48
C LEU A 76 4.12 18.31 2.00
N THR A 77 3.19 17.97 1.11
CA THR A 77 3.16 18.28 -0.34
C THR A 77 1.87 17.68 -0.93
N GLU A 78 1.54 17.96 -2.20
CA GLU A 78 0.43 17.33 -2.92
C GLU A 78 0.95 16.12 -3.72
N TYR A 79 0.56 14.91 -3.29
CA TYR A 79 0.80 13.67 -4.01
C TYR A 79 -0.51 13.03 -4.46
N THR A 80 -0.49 12.43 -5.64
CA THR A 80 -1.53 11.53 -6.12
C THR A 80 -1.15 10.07 -5.81
N ALA A 81 -2.13 9.18 -5.86
CA ALA A 81 -1.86 7.74 -5.79
C ALA A 81 -0.93 7.29 -6.94
N ASP A 82 -1.04 7.90 -8.13
CA ASP A 82 -0.23 7.57 -9.29
C ASP A 82 1.24 7.99 -9.12
N ASP A 83 1.51 9.10 -8.43
CA ASP A 83 2.87 9.53 -8.08
C ASP A 83 3.55 8.48 -7.18
N ILE A 84 2.83 8.04 -6.13
CA ILE A 84 3.30 7.02 -5.20
C ILE A 84 3.49 5.67 -5.90
N MET A 85 2.55 5.29 -6.77
CA MET A 85 2.64 4.06 -7.54
C MET A 85 3.84 4.07 -8.48
N SER A 86 4.12 5.18 -9.15
CA SER A 86 5.26 5.33 -10.05
C SER A 86 6.57 5.20 -9.28
N PHE A 87 6.71 5.91 -8.16
CA PHE A 87 7.88 5.82 -7.30
C PHE A 87 8.10 4.40 -6.74
N ALA A 88 7.03 3.76 -6.25
CA ALA A 88 7.13 2.41 -5.71
C ALA A 88 7.41 1.36 -6.80
N GLN A 89 6.97 1.60 -8.03
CA GLN A 89 7.25 0.73 -9.18
C GLN A 89 8.75 0.76 -9.54
N ASP A 90 9.38 1.94 -9.52
CA ASP A 90 10.82 2.07 -9.74
C ASP A 90 11.62 1.23 -8.72
N ILE A 91 11.23 1.28 -7.44
CA ILE A 91 11.84 0.45 -6.38
C ILE A 91 11.58 -1.04 -6.63
N ALA A 92 10.36 -1.42 -7.01
CA ALA A 92 10.01 -2.82 -7.27
C ALA A 92 10.79 -3.39 -8.46
N ASP A 93 11.04 -2.59 -9.49
CA ASP A 93 11.81 -2.96 -10.67
C ASP A 93 13.31 -3.04 -10.39
N ASP A 94 13.85 -2.11 -9.58
CA ASP A 94 15.23 -2.21 -9.07
C ASP A 94 15.42 -3.48 -8.23
N PHE A 95 14.52 -3.73 -7.26
CA PHE A 95 14.54 -4.94 -6.45
C PHE A 95 14.50 -6.22 -7.28
N LYS A 96 13.76 -6.23 -8.40
CA LYS A 96 13.67 -7.39 -9.30
C LYS A 96 15.03 -7.76 -9.92
N GLN A 97 15.93 -6.80 -10.09
CA GLN A 97 17.28 -7.02 -10.64
C GLN A 97 18.36 -7.16 -9.56
N TRP A 98 18.02 -6.86 -8.30
CA TRP A 98 18.98 -6.88 -7.20
C TRP A 98 19.50 -8.29 -6.91
N LYS A 99 20.83 -8.41 -6.83
CA LYS A 99 21.55 -9.68 -6.61
C LYS A 99 21.98 -9.91 -5.18
N GLY A 100 21.67 -9.00 -4.26
CA GLY A 100 22.14 -9.10 -2.87
C GLY A 100 23.61 -8.76 -2.67
N GLU A 101 24.23 -8.08 -3.64
CA GLU A 101 25.61 -7.59 -3.53
C GLU A 101 25.60 -6.29 -2.70
N GLU A 102 26.55 -6.18 -1.76
CA GLU A 102 26.74 -5.03 -0.84
C GLU A 102 27.35 -3.80 -1.53
#